data_AF-A0A952PCL3-F1
#
_entry.id   AF-A0A952PCL3-F1
#
_cell.length_a   1.000
_cell.length_b   1.000
_cell.length_c   1.000
_cell.angle_alpha   90.00
_cell.angle_beta   90.00
_cell.angle_gamma   90.00
#
_symmetry.space_group_name_H-M   'P 1'
#
loop_
_entity.id
_entity.type
_entity.pdbx_description
1 polymer ?
#
loop_
_entity_poly.entity_id
_entity_poly.type
_entity_poly.pdbx_seq_one_letter_code
_entity_poly.pdbx_strand_id
1 'polypeptide(L)'
;MKQLILSLIMLALVLQSCSESTNSSNSGTPAADNNILPLKVGNEWHYQDILIADNETITGESRNVVTRIQDVEIENKLYKAFAIVEYNTNNEAVYQKFISRTSVGIYNFASENDPFNLKYRNLTIKYPSWTNERWDAINHNFTNLSHRFSHDTCSVICLGTKEDIKVPAGDFRCSKYQYEFKNNSKIIEWWAVGAGLVRYEYYDDKGEIIRKRELKRLIIE
;
A
#
# COMPACT_ATOMS: atom_id res chain seq x y z
N MET A 1 -33.51 53.14 -18.28
CA MET A 1 -32.04 53.16 -18.46
C MET A 1 -31.26 52.79 -17.19
N LYS A 2 -31.47 53.44 -16.04
CA LYS A 2 -30.71 53.12 -14.80
C LYS A 2 -30.85 51.66 -14.33
N GLN A 3 -32.03 51.05 -14.45
CA GLN A 3 -32.23 49.64 -14.09
C GLN A 3 -31.55 48.66 -15.04
N LEU A 4 -31.36 49.02 -16.32
CA LEU A 4 -30.73 48.16 -17.32
C LEU A 4 -29.20 48.08 -17.10
N ILE A 5 -28.61 49.18 -16.63
CA ILE A 5 -27.19 49.24 -16.26
C ILE A 5 -26.92 48.40 -14.99
N LEU A 6 -27.82 48.43 -14.01
CA LEU A 6 -27.66 47.65 -12.77
C LEU A 6 -27.70 46.13 -13.03
N SER A 7 -28.60 45.69 -13.92
CA SER A 7 -28.70 44.27 -14.31
C SER A 7 -27.48 43.78 -15.09
N LEU A 8 -26.84 44.65 -15.90
CA LEU A 8 -25.65 44.29 -16.67
C LEU A 8 -24.41 44.10 -15.78
N ILE A 9 -24.28 44.89 -14.70
CA ILE A 9 -23.17 44.80 -13.73
C ILE A 9 -23.30 43.53 -12.87
N MET A 10 -24.53 43.16 -12.47
CA MET A 10 -24.79 41.91 -11.75
C MET A 10 -24.43 40.68 -12.59
N LEU A 11 -24.71 40.68 -13.90
CA LEU A 11 -24.40 39.57 -14.79
C LEU A 11 -22.88 39.41 -15.03
N ALA A 12 -22.11 40.50 -15.05
CA ALA A 12 -20.66 40.47 -15.18
C ALA A 12 -19.95 39.90 -13.94
N LEU A 13 -20.51 40.08 -12.75
CA LEU A 13 -19.95 39.55 -11.50
C LEU A 13 -20.15 38.03 -11.35
N VAL A 14 -21.24 37.47 -11.91
CA VAL A 14 -21.47 36.01 -11.91
C VAL A 14 -20.48 35.29 -12.82
N LEU A 15 -20.02 35.92 -13.90
CA LEU A 15 -19.06 35.33 -14.85
C LEU A 15 -17.62 35.27 -14.32
N GLN A 16 -17.27 36.04 -13.29
CA GLN A 16 -15.94 35.97 -12.65
C GLN A 16 -15.84 34.92 -11.52
N SER A 17 -16.96 34.33 -11.11
CA SER A 17 -16.96 33.27 -10.08
C SER A 17 -16.64 31.87 -10.64
N CYS A 18 -16.52 31.72 -11.96
CA CYS A 18 -15.86 30.56 -12.58
C CYS A 18 -14.41 30.91 -12.88
N SER A 19 -13.65 31.38 -11.89
CA SER A 19 -12.21 31.17 -11.95
C SER A 19 -12.01 29.68 -11.67
N GLU A 20 -11.67 28.93 -12.73
CA GLU A 20 -11.07 27.62 -12.57
C GLU A 20 -9.95 27.79 -11.55
N SER A 21 -10.13 27.19 -10.37
CA SER A 21 -8.99 26.87 -9.53
C SER A 21 -8.07 26.07 -10.45
N THR A 22 -6.98 26.69 -10.89
CA THR A 22 -5.82 25.98 -11.40
C THR A 22 -5.38 25.08 -10.27
N ASN A 23 -6.03 23.93 -10.18
CA ASN A 23 -5.54 22.77 -9.46
C ASN A 23 -4.16 22.61 -10.03
N SER A 24 -3.16 22.90 -9.20
CA SER A 24 -1.76 22.69 -9.55
C SER A 24 -1.72 21.29 -10.10
N SER A 25 -1.54 21.19 -11.41
CA SER A 25 -1.43 19.91 -12.07
C SER A 25 -0.17 19.34 -11.45
N ASN A 26 -0.35 18.41 -10.49
CA ASN A 26 0.71 17.62 -9.91
C ASN A 26 1.30 16.84 -11.08
N SER A 27 2.17 17.48 -11.84
CA SER A 27 2.96 16.95 -12.95
C SER A 27 4.09 16.09 -12.40
N GLY A 28 3.80 15.37 -11.30
CA GLY A 28 4.60 14.24 -10.89
C GLY A 28 4.56 13.26 -12.04
N THR A 29 5.71 13.06 -12.67
CA THR A 29 5.91 11.95 -13.61
C THR A 29 5.39 10.69 -12.90
N PRO A 30 4.44 9.96 -13.50
CA PRO A 30 3.95 8.72 -12.90
C PRO A 30 5.15 7.85 -12.56
N ALA A 31 5.12 7.17 -11.40
CA ALA A 31 6.10 6.15 -11.10
C ALA A 31 5.96 5.04 -12.15
N ALA A 32 6.75 5.13 -13.20
CA ALA A 32 6.82 4.14 -14.25
C ALA A 32 7.68 2.99 -13.73
N ASP A 33 7.06 1.99 -13.10
CA ASP A 33 7.49 0.62 -13.36
C ASP A 33 6.47 -0.42 -12.88
N ASN A 34 6.21 -1.39 -13.76
CA ASN A 34 5.31 -2.50 -13.52
C ASN A 34 5.91 -3.54 -12.54
N ASN A 35 6.99 -3.21 -11.83
CA ASN A 35 7.78 -4.15 -11.03
C ASN A 35 8.04 -3.66 -9.60
N ILE A 36 7.08 -2.95 -8.99
CA ILE A 36 7.23 -2.49 -7.61
C ILE A 36 7.48 -3.63 -6.63
N LEU A 37 6.89 -4.80 -6.86
CA LEU A 37 7.14 -6.01 -6.08
C LEU A 37 7.62 -7.12 -7.04
N PRO A 38 8.91 -7.52 -7.01
CA PRO A 38 9.42 -8.56 -7.88
C PRO A 38 8.87 -9.93 -7.45
N LEU A 39 7.81 -10.39 -8.12
CA LEU A 39 7.16 -11.66 -7.84
C LEU A 39 7.75 -12.78 -8.71
N LYS A 40 8.70 -13.53 -8.14
CA LYS A 40 9.27 -14.78 -8.69
C LYS A 40 9.45 -15.76 -7.54
N VAL A 41 9.12 -17.03 -7.76
CA VAL A 41 9.35 -18.08 -6.75
C VAL A 41 10.82 -18.10 -6.37
N GLY A 42 11.12 -18.16 -5.07
CA GLY A 42 12.48 -18.08 -4.53
C GLY A 42 12.89 -16.68 -4.08
N ASN A 43 12.23 -15.61 -4.54
CA ASN A 43 12.50 -14.26 -4.03
C ASN A 43 12.17 -14.17 -2.54
N GLU A 44 13.05 -13.52 -1.77
CA GLU A 44 12.93 -13.34 -0.32
C GLU A 44 13.13 -11.90 0.13
N TRP A 45 12.35 -11.49 1.13
CA TRP A 45 12.51 -10.25 1.88
C TRP A 45 12.69 -10.56 3.35
N HIS A 46 13.75 -10.05 3.94
CA HIS A 46 14.05 -10.21 5.35
C HIS A 46 13.81 -8.87 6.04
N TYR A 47 12.95 -8.86 7.05
CA TYR A 47 12.54 -7.67 7.77
C TYR A 47 12.98 -7.74 9.23
N GLN A 48 13.25 -6.58 9.81
CA GLN A 48 13.33 -6.39 11.25
C GLN A 48 12.09 -5.64 11.74
N ASP A 49 11.49 -6.11 12.83
CA ASP A 49 10.37 -5.48 13.52
C ASP A 49 10.88 -4.77 14.79
N ILE A 50 10.53 -3.50 14.92
CA ILE A 50 10.99 -2.60 15.98
C ILE A 50 9.76 -2.04 16.70
N LEU A 51 9.72 -2.17 18.03
CA LEU A 51 8.69 -1.57 18.88
C LEU A 51 9.20 -0.21 19.37
N ILE A 52 8.50 0.85 19.02
CA ILE A 52 8.91 2.22 19.38
C ILE A 52 8.45 2.58 20.80
N ALA A 53 7.34 2.01 21.26
CA ALA A 53 6.82 2.23 22.61
C ALA A 53 7.80 1.82 23.75
N ASP A 54 8.87 1.09 23.42
CA ASP A 54 9.87 0.59 24.37
C ASP A 54 11.31 0.91 23.88
N ASN A 55 11.64 2.20 23.75
CA ASN A 55 12.97 2.71 23.39
C ASN A 55 13.56 2.13 22.07
N GLU A 56 12.73 1.96 21.04
CA GLU A 56 13.14 1.40 19.73
C GLU A 56 13.80 0.02 19.81
N THR A 57 13.28 -0.85 20.68
CA THR A 57 13.78 -2.22 20.81
C THR A 57 13.40 -3.07 19.59
N ILE A 58 14.37 -3.81 19.04
CA ILE A 58 14.10 -4.85 18.03
C ILE A 58 13.34 -5.97 18.71
N THR A 59 12.10 -6.20 18.29
CA THR A 59 11.21 -7.21 18.88
C THR A 59 11.15 -8.51 18.09
N GLY A 60 11.63 -8.50 16.84
CA GLY A 60 11.64 -9.71 16.02
C GLY A 60 12.23 -9.50 14.64
N GLU A 61 12.42 -10.61 13.94
CA GLU A 61 12.75 -10.64 12.53
C GLU A 61 11.76 -11.56 11.82
N SER A 62 11.46 -11.24 10.56
CA SER A 62 10.62 -12.10 9.73
C SER A 62 11.17 -12.21 8.32
N ARG A 63 10.82 -13.31 7.66
CA ARG A 63 11.23 -13.59 6.29
C ARG A 63 10.00 -13.88 5.44
N ASN A 64 9.78 -13.06 4.42
CA ASN A 64 8.76 -13.28 3.41
C ASN A 64 9.38 -13.99 2.21
N VAL A 65 8.78 -15.09 1.77
CA VAL A 65 9.26 -15.89 0.62
C VAL A 65 8.13 -16.09 -0.38
N VAL A 66 8.40 -15.90 -1.68
CA VAL A 66 7.49 -16.35 -2.73
C VAL A 66 7.67 -17.86 -2.91
N THR A 67 6.68 -18.65 -2.48
CA THR A 67 6.82 -20.12 -2.44
C THR A 67 6.25 -20.82 -3.65
N ARG A 68 5.21 -20.24 -4.28
CA ARG A 68 4.58 -20.83 -5.48
C ARG A 68 3.77 -19.81 -6.28
N ILE A 69 3.35 -20.24 -7.46
CA ILE A 69 2.43 -19.54 -8.37
C ILE A 69 1.20 -20.41 -8.55
N GLN A 70 0.03 -19.78 -8.59
CA GLN A 70 -1.23 -20.45 -8.92
C GLN A 70 -2.15 -19.53 -9.73
N ASP A 71 -3.05 -20.11 -10.49
CA ASP A 71 -4.14 -19.37 -11.12
C ASP A 71 -5.33 -19.32 -10.16
N VAL A 72 -5.91 -18.13 -9.98
CA VAL A 72 -7.09 -17.87 -9.15
C VAL A 72 -8.20 -17.36 -10.04
N GLU A 73 -9.35 -18.01 -10.01
CA GLU A 73 -10.54 -17.60 -10.76
C GLU A 73 -11.46 -16.73 -9.92
N ILE A 74 -11.74 -15.51 -10.39
CA ILE A 74 -12.74 -14.60 -9.81
C ILE A 74 -13.65 -14.11 -10.92
N GLU A 75 -14.95 -14.29 -10.76
CA GLU A 75 -15.97 -13.83 -11.72
C GLU A 75 -15.65 -14.29 -13.17
N ASN A 76 -15.28 -15.55 -13.33
CA ASN A 76 -14.88 -16.16 -14.62
C ASN A 76 -13.64 -15.54 -15.28
N LYS A 77 -12.81 -14.83 -14.51
CA LYS A 77 -11.50 -14.33 -14.96
C LYS A 77 -10.39 -15.02 -14.17
N LEU A 78 -9.39 -15.51 -14.88
CA LEU A 78 -8.20 -16.10 -14.30
C LEU A 78 -7.14 -15.05 -14.01
N TYR A 79 -6.59 -15.07 -12.80
CA TYR A 79 -5.51 -14.21 -12.35
C TYR A 79 -4.34 -15.05 -11.89
N LYS A 80 -3.13 -14.68 -12.32
CA LYS A 80 -1.90 -15.27 -11.80
C LYS A 80 -1.60 -14.70 -10.41
N ALA A 81 -1.64 -15.53 -9.39
CA ALA A 81 -1.34 -15.16 -8.01
C ALA A 81 -0.08 -15.87 -7.51
N PHE A 82 0.63 -15.20 -6.61
CA PHE A 82 1.88 -15.64 -6.01
C PHE A 82 1.65 -15.81 -4.51
N ALA A 83 1.97 -16.98 -3.97
CA ALA A 83 1.90 -17.21 -2.54
C ALA A 83 3.13 -16.58 -1.88
N ILE A 84 2.90 -15.62 -0.97
CA ILE A 84 3.94 -15.08 -0.11
C ILE A 84 3.70 -15.60 1.30
N VAL A 85 4.68 -16.32 1.84
CA VAL A 85 4.66 -16.86 3.20
C VAL A 85 5.63 -16.08 4.06
N GLU A 86 5.16 -15.59 5.20
CA GLU A 86 5.98 -14.98 6.25
C GLU A 86 6.37 -16.05 7.28
N TYR A 87 7.66 -16.15 7.54
CA TYR A 87 8.25 -17.00 8.56
C TYR A 87 8.77 -16.13 9.71
N ASN A 88 8.57 -16.59 10.95
CA ASN A 88 9.16 -15.96 12.14
C ASN A 88 10.63 -16.39 12.34
N THR A 89 11.25 -15.95 13.43
CA THR A 89 12.64 -16.29 13.80
C THR A 89 12.88 -17.77 14.05
N ASN A 90 11.83 -18.53 14.41
CA ASN A 90 11.88 -19.99 14.58
C ASN A 90 11.66 -20.74 13.25
N ASN A 91 11.57 -20.02 12.12
CA ASN A 91 11.26 -20.55 10.80
C ASN A 91 9.88 -21.22 10.71
N GLU A 92 8.93 -20.77 11.52
CA GLU A 92 7.54 -21.22 11.48
C GLU A 92 6.73 -20.28 10.59
N ALA A 93 5.87 -20.84 9.72
CA ALA A 93 5.00 -20.05 8.86
C ALA A 93 3.88 -19.40 9.69
N VAL A 94 3.90 -18.08 9.82
CA VAL A 94 2.95 -17.32 10.65
C VAL A 94 1.85 -16.63 9.82
N TYR A 95 2.12 -16.39 8.55
CA TYR A 95 1.20 -15.70 7.66
C TYR A 95 1.39 -16.16 6.21
N GLN A 96 0.30 -16.25 5.46
CA GLN A 96 0.32 -16.52 4.03
C GLN A 96 -0.72 -15.67 3.33
N LYS A 97 -0.34 -15.04 2.22
CA LYS A 97 -1.24 -14.31 1.32
C LYS A 97 -0.97 -14.62 -0.14
N PHE A 98 -2.00 -14.48 -0.96
CA PHE A 98 -1.88 -14.49 -2.41
C PHE A 98 -1.86 -13.07 -2.95
N ILE A 99 -0.82 -12.76 -3.71
CA ILE A 99 -0.67 -11.46 -4.36
C ILE A 99 -0.68 -11.64 -5.87
N SER A 100 -1.40 -10.78 -6.58
CA SER A 100 -1.20 -10.60 -8.01
C SER A 100 -0.69 -9.20 -8.31
N ARG A 101 0.03 -9.10 -9.42
CA ARG A 101 0.56 -7.88 -9.97
C ARG A 101 -0.09 -7.64 -11.31
N THR A 102 -0.66 -6.46 -11.52
CA THR A 102 -1.22 -6.05 -12.82
C THR A 102 -0.64 -4.71 -13.25
N SER A 103 -1.01 -4.23 -14.43
CA SER A 103 -0.59 -2.92 -14.94
C SER A 103 -1.15 -1.72 -14.17
N VAL A 104 -2.06 -1.95 -13.22
CA VAL A 104 -2.74 -0.89 -12.46
C VAL A 104 -2.48 -0.98 -10.95
N GLY A 105 -1.80 -2.03 -10.48
CA GLY A 105 -1.57 -2.18 -9.06
C GLY A 105 -1.24 -3.59 -8.57
N ILE A 106 -0.92 -3.65 -7.27
CA ILE A 106 -0.83 -4.89 -6.49
C ILE A 106 -2.19 -5.19 -5.90
N TYR A 107 -2.59 -6.45 -6.06
CA TYR A 107 -3.85 -6.96 -5.55
C TYR A 107 -3.61 -8.11 -4.57
N ASN A 108 -4.33 -8.08 -3.45
CA ASN A 108 -4.39 -9.19 -2.50
C ASN A 108 -5.65 -10.04 -2.76
N PHE A 109 -5.46 -11.36 -2.77
CA PHE A 109 -6.47 -12.39 -3.06
C PHE A 109 -6.79 -13.24 -1.82
N ALA A 110 -6.49 -12.76 -0.60
CA ALA A 110 -6.64 -13.53 0.64
C ALA A 110 -5.68 -14.73 0.72
N SER A 111 -6.04 -15.79 1.46
CA SER A 111 -5.19 -16.94 1.81
C SER A 111 -5.87 -18.26 1.50
N GLU A 112 -5.08 -19.30 1.24
CA GLU A 112 -5.55 -20.65 0.91
C GLU A 112 -6.29 -21.33 2.06
N ASN A 113 -5.99 -20.90 3.29
CA ASN A 113 -6.67 -21.33 4.50
C ASN A 113 -8.11 -20.78 4.61
N ASP A 114 -8.54 -19.99 3.64
CA ASP A 114 -9.93 -19.57 3.47
C ASP A 114 -10.35 -19.68 2.00
N PRO A 115 -10.69 -20.90 1.53
CA PRO A 115 -11.06 -21.14 0.15
C PRO A 115 -12.33 -20.38 -0.27
N PHE A 116 -13.12 -19.87 0.68
CA PHE A 116 -14.32 -19.08 0.40
C PHE A 116 -14.02 -17.59 0.17
N ASN A 117 -12.87 -17.09 0.65
CA ASN A 117 -12.46 -15.68 0.51
C ASN A 117 -11.47 -15.39 -0.64
N LEU A 118 -11.02 -16.41 -1.38
CA LEU A 118 -10.34 -16.22 -2.68
C LEU A 118 -11.20 -15.46 -3.72
N LYS A 119 -12.49 -15.20 -3.41
CA LYS A 119 -13.44 -14.47 -4.26
C LYS A 119 -13.18 -12.97 -4.35
N TYR A 120 -12.31 -12.41 -3.52
CA TYR A 120 -12.10 -10.96 -3.48
C TYR A 120 -10.73 -10.56 -4.02
N ARG A 121 -10.74 -9.60 -4.95
CA ARG A 121 -9.55 -8.97 -5.50
C ARG A 121 -9.48 -7.53 -4.99
N ASN A 122 -8.57 -7.26 -4.05
CA ASN A 122 -8.48 -5.94 -3.41
C ASN A 122 -7.23 -5.22 -3.81
N LEU A 123 -7.38 -4.02 -4.36
CA LEU A 123 -6.26 -3.15 -4.69
C LEU A 123 -5.60 -2.70 -3.39
N THR A 124 -4.37 -3.14 -3.16
CA THR A 124 -3.58 -2.73 -1.99
C THR A 124 -2.73 -1.51 -2.32
N ILE A 125 -2.14 -1.49 -3.52
CA ILE A 125 -1.26 -0.42 -3.99
C ILE A 125 -1.61 -0.14 -5.43
N LYS A 126 -1.93 1.11 -5.73
CA LYS A 126 -2.13 1.59 -7.09
C LYS A 126 -0.79 2.02 -7.69
N TYR A 127 -0.53 1.61 -8.93
CA TYR A 127 0.53 2.23 -9.73
C TYR A 127 0.17 2.23 -11.23
N PRO A 128 0.66 3.23 -11.99
CA PRO A 128 1.30 4.43 -11.47
C PRO A 128 0.35 5.22 -10.55
N SER A 129 0.92 5.85 -9.52
CA SER A 129 0.18 6.70 -8.59
C SER A 129 0.72 8.12 -8.63
N TRP A 130 -0.13 9.09 -8.27
CA TRP A 130 0.25 10.49 -8.17
C TRP A 130 0.19 10.99 -6.72
N THR A 131 1.04 11.95 -6.37
CA THR A 131 0.96 12.60 -5.05
C THR A 131 -0.43 13.17 -4.79
N ASN A 132 -0.96 12.90 -3.60
CA ASN A 132 -2.31 13.18 -3.10
C ASN A 132 -3.44 12.37 -3.76
N GLU A 133 -3.12 11.42 -4.63
CA GLU A 133 -4.11 10.47 -5.14
C GLU A 133 -4.65 9.59 -4.02
N ARG A 134 -5.96 9.35 -4.02
CA ARG A 134 -6.67 8.56 -3.03
C ARG A 134 -7.43 7.39 -3.65
N TRP A 135 -7.52 6.29 -2.93
CA TRP A 135 -8.39 5.16 -3.26
C TRP A 135 -8.76 4.39 -1.99
N ASP A 136 -9.84 3.62 -2.04
CA ASP A 136 -10.19 2.70 -0.97
C ASP A 136 -9.47 1.36 -1.15
N ALA A 137 -8.94 0.83 -0.06
CA ALA A 137 -8.37 -0.50 -0.01
C ALA A 137 -9.05 -1.31 1.10
N ILE A 138 -9.28 -2.59 0.84
CA ILE A 138 -9.68 -3.53 1.90
C ILE A 138 -8.39 -4.13 2.44
N ASN A 139 -8.09 -3.84 3.71
CA ASN A 139 -6.99 -4.49 4.40
C ASN A 139 -7.45 -5.87 4.88
N HIS A 140 -6.78 -6.91 4.38
CA HIS A 140 -7.04 -8.30 4.74
C HIS A 140 -5.95 -8.78 5.69
N ASN A 141 -6.26 -8.82 6.97
CA ASN A 141 -5.40 -9.45 7.96
C ASN A 141 -5.92 -10.86 8.23
N PHE A 142 -5.32 -11.85 7.57
CA PHE A 142 -5.41 -13.24 8.00
C PHE A 142 -4.38 -13.48 9.10
N THR A 143 -4.70 -14.21 10.15
CA THR A 143 -3.66 -14.74 11.03
C THR A 143 -3.86 -16.24 11.15
N ASN A 144 -2.77 -17.01 11.08
CA ASN A 144 -2.84 -18.45 11.33
C ASN A 144 -3.32 -18.75 12.76
N LEU A 145 -3.17 -17.81 13.70
CA LEU A 145 -3.63 -17.92 15.09
C LEU A 145 -5.16 -17.81 15.23
N SER A 146 -5.79 -16.89 14.49
CA SER A 146 -7.24 -16.66 14.58
C SER A 146 -8.04 -17.50 13.58
N HIS A 147 -7.40 -18.05 12.54
CA HIS A 147 -8.04 -18.67 11.38
C HIS A 147 -9.20 -17.84 10.80
N ARG A 148 -9.13 -16.51 10.93
CA ARG A 148 -10.19 -15.58 10.52
C ARG A 148 -9.60 -14.36 9.85
N PHE A 149 -10.28 -13.90 8.80
CA PHE A 149 -10.05 -12.58 8.23
C PHE A 149 -10.72 -11.51 9.09
N SER A 150 -9.96 -10.47 9.40
CA SER A 150 -10.54 -9.16 9.68
C SER A 150 -10.46 -8.33 8.40
N HIS A 151 -11.58 -7.67 8.09
CA HIS A 151 -11.66 -6.73 6.98
C HIS A 151 -11.83 -5.35 7.58
N ASP A 152 -10.88 -4.47 7.32
CA ASP A 152 -11.10 -3.05 7.51
C ASP A 152 -10.96 -2.34 6.15
N THR A 153 -11.96 -1.55 5.82
CA THR A 153 -11.90 -0.65 4.67
C THR A 153 -11.10 0.56 5.11
N CYS A 154 -9.94 0.76 4.51
CA CYS A 154 -9.05 1.87 4.78
C CYS A 154 -8.97 2.81 3.57
N SER A 155 -8.80 4.11 3.83
CA SER A 155 -8.51 5.09 2.78
C SER A 155 -7.01 5.13 2.57
N VAL A 156 -6.56 5.02 1.32
CA VAL A 156 -5.14 5.08 0.98
C VAL A 156 -4.84 6.40 0.28
N ILE A 157 -3.71 7.01 0.61
CA ILE A 157 -3.22 8.25 0.02
C ILE A 157 -1.78 8.03 -0.43
N CYS A 158 -1.45 8.36 -1.69
CA CYS A 158 -0.06 8.47 -2.11
C CYS A 158 0.50 9.82 -1.64
N LEU A 159 1.38 9.80 -0.64
CA LEU A 159 1.98 11.01 -0.08
C LEU A 159 3.16 11.51 -0.93
N GLY A 160 3.80 10.63 -1.69
CA GLY A 160 4.92 10.97 -2.57
C GLY A 160 5.36 9.78 -3.42
N THR A 161 6.07 10.04 -4.53
CA THR A 161 6.52 8.99 -5.47
C THR A 161 8.05 8.89 -5.60
N LYS A 162 8.79 9.72 -4.86
CA LYS A 162 10.24 9.92 -5.03
C LYS A 162 10.92 10.28 -3.69
N GLU A 163 10.55 9.58 -2.62
CA GLU A 163 11.12 9.78 -1.28
C GLU A 163 12.33 8.87 -1.07
N ASP A 164 13.49 9.45 -0.75
CA ASP A 164 14.68 8.67 -0.46
C ASP A 164 14.68 8.20 1.00
N ILE A 165 14.81 6.89 1.20
CA ILE A 165 14.78 6.25 2.52
C ILE A 165 16.00 5.36 2.68
N LYS A 166 16.62 5.46 3.86
CA LYS A 166 17.70 4.58 4.30
C LYS A 166 17.17 3.55 5.29
N VAL A 167 17.43 2.27 5.00
CA VAL A 167 17.14 1.10 5.84
C VAL A 167 18.39 0.20 5.90
N PRO A 168 18.44 -0.85 6.74
CA PRO A 168 19.63 -1.71 6.80
C PRO A 168 19.98 -2.40 5.47
N ALA A 169 18.99 -2.67 4.61
CA ALA A 169 19.24 -3.22 3.26
C ALA A 169 19.90 -2.23 2.28
N GLY A 170 19.97 -0.94 2.61
CA GLY A 170 20.55 0.10 1.75
C GLY A 170 19.67 1.34 1.61
N ASP A 171 20.00 2.15 0.61
CA ASP A 171 19.27 3.38 0.26
C ASP A 171 18.31 3.09 -0.90
N PHE A 172 17.05 3.51 -0.77
CA PHE A 172 15.99 3.28 -1.76
C PHE A 172 15.24 4.56 -2.08
N ARG A 173 14.84 4.71 -3.35
CA ARG A 173 13.90 5.74 -3.78
C ARG A 173 12.49 5.16 -3.86
N CYS A 174 11.61 5.62 -2.99
CA CYS A 174 10.32 5.00 -2.69
C CYS A 174 9.13 5.87 -3.08
N SER A 175 8.01 5.22 -3.39
CA SER A 175 6.68 5.80 -3.23
C SER A 175 6.22 5.62 -1.78
N LYS A 176 5.68 6.68 -1.18
CA LYS A 176 5.14 6.69 0.18
C LYS A 176 3.62 6.65 0.13
N TYR A 177 3.02 5.71 0.84
CA TYR A 177 1.58 5.54 0.94
C TYR A 177 1.14 5.61 2.41
N GLN A 178 0.03 6.28 2.67
CA GLN A 178 -0.63 6.31 3.99
C GLN A 178 -1.97 5.59 3.89
N TYR A 179 -2.21 4.68 4.82
CA TYR A 179 -3.47 3.96 5.00
C TYR A 179 -4.13 4.47 6.26
N GLU A 180 -5.35 4.99 6.15
CA GLU A 180 -6.14 5.53 7.26
C GLU A 180 -7.28 4.56 7.60
N PHE A 181 -7.35 4.14 8.87
CA PHE A 181 -8.34 3.21 9.38
C PHE A 181 -9.46 3.93 10.14
N LYS A 182 -10.61 3.27 10.32
CA LYS A 182 -11.79 3.87 10.97
C LYS A 182 -11.57 4.26 12.43
N ASN A 183 -10.64 3.59 13.11
CA ASN A 183 -10.26 3.88 14.48
C ASN A 183 -9.22 5.02 14.58
N ASN A 184 -9.00 5.79 13.51
CA ASN A 184 -7.98 6.84 13.40
C ASN A 184 -6.52 6.36 13.47
N SER A 185 -6.27 5.06 13.63
CA SER A 185 -4.92 4.53 13.43
C SER A 185 -4.53 4.67 11.95
N LYS A 186 -3.23 4.70 11.68
CA LYS A 186 -2.72 4.76 10.31
C LYS A 186 -1.47 3.93 10.13
N ILE A 187 -1.27 3.49 8.90
CA ILE A 187 -0.02 2.85 8.45
C ILE A 187 0.62 3.77 7.43
N ILE A 188 1.93 3.93 7.49
CA ILE A 188 2.71 4.52 6.41
C ILE A 188 3.64 3.43 5.85
N GLU A 189 3.59 3.25 4.53
CA GLU A 189 4.43 2.29 3.82
C GLU A 189 5.28 2.99 2.75
N TRP A 190 6.52 2.54 2.61
CA TRP A 190 7.44 2.97 1.56
C TRP A 190 7.74 1.80 0.65
N TRP A 191 7.46 1.96 -0.63
CA TRP A 191 7.63 0.92 -1.64
C TRP A 191 8.59 1.35 -2.73
N ALA A 192 9.58 0.52 -3.04
CA ALA A 192 10.58 0.80 -4.07
C ALA A 192 10.43 -0.16 -5.25
N VAL A 193 10.65 0.37 -6.45
CA VAL A 193 10.70 -0.43 -7.68
C VAL A 193 11.79 -1.50 -7.57
N GLY A 194 11.43 -2.74 -7.89
CA GLY A 194 12.33 -3.89 -7.81
C GLY A 194 12.64 -4.37 -6.39
N ALA A 195 12.10 -3.73 -5.35
CA ALA A 195 12.36 -4.10 -3.96
C ALA A 195 11.09 -4.43 -3.17
N GLY A 196 9.93 -3.92 -3.53
CA GLY A 196 8.69 -4.11 -2.74
C GLY A 196 8.64 -3.17 -1.55
N LEU A 197 8.08 -3.65 -0.45
CA LEU A 197 7.98 -2.92 0.82
C LEU A 197 9.39 -2.73 1.41
N VAL A 198 9.79 -1.48 1.61
CA VAL A 198 11.10 -1.09 2.18
C VAL A 198 10.97 -0.72 3.65
N ARG A 199 9.92 0.02 4.01
CA ARG A 199 9.61 0.41 5.38
C ARG A 199 8.10 0.43 5.60
N TYR A 200 7.72 0.13 6.83
CA TYR A 200 6.36 0.21 7.34
C TYR A 200 6.39 0.87 8.72
N GLU A 201 5.45 1.77 8.99
CA GLU A 201 5.26 2.40 10.30
C GLU A 201 3.78 2.35 10.67
N TYR A 202 3.48 1.90 11.89
CA TYR A 202 2.13 1.88 12.44
C TYR A 202 2.00 2.94 13.53
N TYR A 203 0.98 3.78 13.38
CA TYR A 203 0.61 4.82 14.32
C TYR A 203 -0.71 4.46 14.98
N ASP A 204 -0.79 4.67 16.29
CA ASP A 204 -2.03 4.48 17.05
C ASP A 204 -3.06 5.59 16.79
N ASP A 205 -4.18 5.55 17.50
CA ASP A 205 -5.27 6.53 17.39
C ASP A 205 -4.92 7.92 17.96
N LYS A 206 -3.79 8.04 18.67
CA LYS A 206 -3.23 9.31 19.15
C LYS A 206 -2.22 9.90 18.17
N GLY A 207 -1.88 9.17 17.11
CA GLY A 207 -0.89 9.59 16.13
C GLY A 207 0.55 9.31 16.54
N GLU A 208 0.77 8.50 17.58
CA GLU A 208 2.09 8.09 18.03
C GLU A 208 2.54 6.85 17.28
N ILE A 209 3.79 6.82 16.82
CA ILE A 209 4.36 5.62 16.21
C ILE A 209 4.58 4.57 17.29
N ILE A 210 4.01 3.38 17.12
CA ILE A 210 4.18 2.29 18.09
C ILE A 210 5.00 1.13 17.53
N ARG A 211 4.98 0.92 16.21
CA ARG A 211 5.73 -0.15 15.55
C ARG A 211 6.33 0.33 14.24
N LYS A 212 7.55 -0.12 13.96
CA LYS A 212 8.26 0.07 12.70
C LYS A 212 8.73 -1.28 12.18
N ARG A 213 8.75 -1.45 10.86
CA ARG A 213 9.33 -2.59 10.16
C ARG A 213 10.22 -2.08 9.03
N GLU A 214 11.41 -2.64 8.89
CA GLU A 214 12.39 -2.21 7.89
C GLU A 214 12.99 -3.39 7.14
N LEU A 215 13.21 -3.21 5.85
CA LEU A 215 13.90 -4.19 5.01
C LEU A 215 15.37 -4.27 5.43
N LYS A 216 15.77 -5.45 5.88
CA LYS A 216 17.13 -5.76 6.33
C LYS A 216 17.95 -6.39 5.21
N ARG A 217 17.33 -7.24 4.39
CA ARG A 217 17.98 -7.90 3.25
C ARG A 217 16.97 -8.29 2.19
N LEU A 218 17.37 -8.17 0.92
CA LEU A 218 16.60 -8.58 -0.25
C LEU A 218 17.40 -9.66 -0.99
N ILE A 219 16.73 -10.75 -1.39
CA ILE A 219 17.31 -11.82 -2.20
C ILE A 219 16.39 -12.03 -3.42
N ILE A 220 16.91 -11.79 -4.63
CA ILE A 220 16.19 -11.93 -5.89
C ILE A 220 16.90 -12.97 -6.74
N GLU A 221 16.17 -13.96 -7.24
CA GLU A 221 16.67 -15.02 -8.14
C GLU A 221 16.51 -14.69 -9.62
#